data_AF-W2UEZ0-F1
#
_entry.id   AF-W2UEZ0-F1
#
_cell.length_a   1.000
_cell.length_b   1.000
_cell.length_c   1.000
_cell.angle_alpha   90.00
_cell.angle_beta   90.00
_cell.angle_gamma   90.00
#
_symmetry.space_group_name_H-M   'P 1'
#
loop_
_entity.id
_entity.type
_entity.pdbx_description
1 polymer ?
#
loop_
_entity_poly.entity_id
_entity_poly.type
_entity_poly.pdbx_seq_one_letter_code
_entity_poly.pdbx_strand_id
1 'polypeptide(L)'
;MKVFFQVFGFTCVVVLAVFLGNVAFTKYQLYEAQVVLTKMADSFESLPQPKVPSDNQNLRIIIDQLSKSNRKLSDDLIAAQRELKVYKAVKSAKQKAFAKYHTDSEDCLIFEGDAHMVECQNVKMRAKKEFERLWQSGQRSF
;
A
#
# COMPACT_ATOMS: atom_id res chain seq x y z
N MET A 1 -11.71 -39.14 -17.31
CA MET A 1 -10.69 -38.18 -16.79
C MET A 1 -10.55 -36.87 -17.58
N LYS A 2 -10.96 -36.77 -18.86
CA LYS A 2 -10.86 -35.49 -19.62
C LYS A 2 -11.78 -34.36 -19.12
N VAL A 3 -12.96 -34.70 -18.60
CA VAL A 3 -13.97 -33.71 -18.18
C VAL A 3 -13.58 -32.98 -16.88
N PHE A 4 -12.91 -33.66 -15.95
CA PHE A 4 -12.47 -33.06 -14.68
C PHE A 4 -11.39 -31.98 -14.87
N PHE A 5 -10.40 -32.21 -15.74
CA PHE A 5 -9.36 -31.22 -16.05
C PHE A 5 -9.92 -29.98 -16.74
N GLN A 6 -10.98 -30.14 -17.54
CA GLN A 6 -11.61 -29.02 -18.23
C GLN A 6 -12.33 -28.12 -17.23
N VAL A 7 -13.13 -28.68 -16.31
CA VAL A 7 -13.87 -27.89 -15.31
C VAL A 7 -12.94 -27.22 -14.29
N PHE A 8 -11.89 -27.92 -13.83
CA PHE A 8 -10.89 -27.33 -12.92
C PHE A 8 -10.00 -26.29 -13.62
N GLY A 9 -9.65 -26.50 -14.90
CA GLY A 9 -8.90 -25.51 -15.68
C GLY A 9 -9.71 -24.22 -15.90
N PHE A 10 -10.98 -24.34 -16.27
CA PHE A 10 -11.86 -23.17 -16.47
C PHE A 10 -12.08 -22.38 -15.18
N THR A 11 -12.30 -23.06 -14.05
CA THR A 11 -12.50 -22.38 -12.76
C THR A 11 -11.24 -21.65 -12.30
N CYS A 12 -10.06 -22.24 -12.44
CA CYS A 12 -8.78 -21.56 -12.15
C CYS A 12 -8.56 -20.33 -13.03
N VAL A 13 -8.86 -20.40 -14.33
CA VAL A 13 -8.68 -19.27 -15.27
C VAL A 13 -9.62 -18.12 -14.95
N VAL A 14 -10.89 -18.41 -14.60
CA VAL A 14 -11.86 -17.37 -14.23
C VAL A 14 -11.44 -16.68 -12.93
N VAL A 15 -10.98 -17.42 -11.92
CA VAL A 15 -10.49 -16.84 -10.66
C VAL A 15 -9.25 -15.97 -10.90
N LEU A 16 -8.31 -16.42 -11.73
CA LEU A 16 -7.13 -15.64 -12.11
C LEU A 16 -7.50 -14.37 -12.87
N ALA A 17 -8.45 -14.43 -13.80
CA ALA A 17 -8.91 -13.27 -14.56
C ALA A 17 -9.61 -12.22 -13.66
N VAL A 18 -10.44 -12.66 -12.72
CA VAL A 18 -11.08 -11.77 -11.73
C VAL A 18 -10.03 -11.15 -10.80
N PHE A 19 -9.05 -11.93 -10.36
CA PHE A 19 -7.98 -11.44 -9.50
C PHE A 19 -7.09 -10.41 -10.20
N LEU A 20 -6.65 -10.70 -11.43
CA LEU A 20 -5.87 -9.76 -12.25
C LEU A 20 -6.68 -8.52 -12.62
N GLY A 21 -7.98 -8.67 -12.93
CA GLY A 21 -8.90 -7.56 -13.18
C GLY A 21 -9.04 -6.64 -11.97
N ASN A 22 -9.22 -7.21 -10.77
CA ASN A 22 -9.29 -6.42 -9.53
C ASN A 22 -7.98 -5.71 -9.19
N VAL A 23 -6.82 -6.35 -9.41
CA VAL A 23 -5.50 -5.72 -9.20
C VAL A 23 -5.24 -4.61 -10.24
N ALA A 24 -5.63 -4.81 -11.50
CA ALA A 24 -5.52 -3.80 -12.54
C ALA A 24 -6.46 -2.62 -12.27
N PHE A 25 -7.72 -2.89 -11.90
CA PHE A 25 -8.71 -1.88 -11.58
C PHE A 25 -8.30 -1.04 -10.37
N THR A 26 -7.78 -1.66 -9.31
CA THR A 26 -7.28 -0.94 -8.12
C THR A 26 -6.06 -0.08 -8.43
N LYS A 27 -5.12 -0.55 -9.25
CA LYS A 27 -3.99 0.27 -9.72
C LYS A 27 -4.42 1.43 -10.62
N TYR A 28 -5.39 1.19 -11.50
CA TYR A 28 -5.94 2.20 -12.39
C TYR A 28 -6.67 3.30 -11.61
N GLN A 29 -7.54 2.91 -10.66
CA GLN A 29 -8.23 3.83 -9.75
C GLN A 29 -7.25 4.68 -8.93
N LEU A 30 -6.16 4.09 -8.44
CA LEU A 30 -5.12 4.83 -7.70
C LEU A 30 -4.34 5.82 -8.60
N TYR A 31 -4.10 5.46 -9.86
CA TYR A 31 -3.43 6.33 -10.83
C TYR A 31 -4.34 7.51 -11.24
N GLU A 32 -5.61 7.26 -11.54
CA GLU A 32 -6.56 8.33 -11.84
C GLU A 32 -6.77 9.24 -10.62
N ALA A 33 -6.85 8.69 -9.41
CA ALA A 33 -6.96 9.50 -8.19
C ALA A 33 -5.76 10.42 -8.01
N GLN A 34 -4.52 9.94 -8.24
CA GLN A 34 -3.33 10.80 -8.20
C GLN A 34 -3.35 11.86 -9.29
N VAL A 35 -3.64 11.49 -10.54
CA VAL A 35 -3.67 12.44 -11.66
C VAL A 35 -4.76 13.50 -11.47
N VAL A 36 -5.92 13.13 -10.94
CA VAL A 36 -7.01 14.06 -10.61
C VAL A 36 -6.60 14.95 -9.45
N LEU A 37 -5.97 14.43 -8.40
CA LEU A 37 -5.45 15.24 -7.29
C LEU A 37 -4.39 16.25 -7.75
N THR A 38 -3.45 15.83 -8.61
CA THR A 38 -2.43 16.74 -9.16
C THR A 38 -3.04 17.79 -10.09
N LYS A 39 -4.00 17.40 -10.95
CA LYS A 39 -4.73 18.36 -11.81
C LYS A 39 -5.60 19.33 -11.00
N MET A 40 -6.18 18.89 -9.89
CA MET A 40 -6.89 19.78 -8.97
C MET A 40 -5.91 20.73 -8.28
N ALA A 41 -4.75 20.24 -7.82
CA ALA A 41 -3.71 21.08 -7.24
C ALA A 41 -3.23 22.17 -8.23
N ASP A 42 -2.95 21.80 -9.48
CA ASP A 42 -2.59 22.75 -10.53
C ASP A 42 -3.73 23.73 -10.86
N SER A 43 -4.99 23.26 -10.85
CA SER A 43 -6.17 24.11 -11.09
C SER A 43 -6.43 25.09 -9.94
N PHE A 44 -6.03 24.76 -8.71
CA PHE A 44 -6.10 25.68 -7.57
C PHE A 44 -5.03 26.77 -7.65
N GLU A 45 -3.86 26.46 -8.22
CA GLU A 45 -2.75 27.41 -8.40
C GLU A 45 -2.99 28.37 -9.58
N SER A 46 -3.79 27.97 -10.57
CA SER A 46 -4.13 28.78 -11.75
C SER A 46 -5.43 29.59 -11.63
N LEU A 47 -6.12 29.58 -10.49
CA LEU A 47 -7.28 30.45 -10.31
C LEU A 47 -6.79 31.91 -10.25
N PRO A 48 -7.24 32.80 -11.15
CA PRO A 48 -6.97 34.22 -11.00
C PRO A 48 -7.51 34.64 -9.63
N GLN A 49 -6.69 35.33 -8.82
CA GLN A 49 -7.18 35.89 -7.56
C GLN A 49 -8.49 36.61 -7.83
N PRO A 50 -9.60 36.22 -7.19
CA PRO A 50 -10.86 36.92 -7.40
C PRO A 50 -10.60 38.38 -7.04
N LYS A 51 -10.74 39.29 -7.99
CA LYS A 51 -10.82 40.73 -7.69
C LYS A 51 -12.11 40.91 -6.92
N VAL A 52 -12.06 40.69 -5.60
CA VAL A 52 -13.20 40.83 -4.71
C VAL A 52 -13.58 42.32 -4.72
N PRO A 53 -14.78 42.67 -5.21
CA PRO A 53 -15.28 44.04 -5.12
C PRO A 53 -15.13 44.53 -3.68
N SER A 54 -14.68 45.77 -3.51
CA SER A 54 -14.22 46.35 -2.23
C SER A 54 -15.25 46.32 -1.09
N ASP A 55 -16.53 46.02 -1.37
CA ASP A 55 -17.65 46.32 -0.47
C ASP A 55 -18.14 45.12 0.36
N ASN A 56 -17.46 43.97 0.34
CA ASN A 56 -17.92 42.79 1.06
C ASN A 56 -16.81 42.12 1.90
N GLN A 57 -16.48 42.76 3.03
CA GLN A 57 -15.47 42.29 4.01
C GLN A 57 -15.70 40.84 4.46
N ASN A 58 -16.96 40.44 4.65
CA ASN A 58 -17.32 39.07 5.05
C ASN A 58 -16.84 38.02 4.04
N LEU A 59 -16.91 38.34 2.74
CA LEU A 59 -16.47 37.43 1.67
C LEU A 59 -14.95 37.25 1.67
N ARG A 60 -14.19 38.31 1.98
CA ARG A 60 -12.72 38.24 2.07
C ARG A 60 -12.25 37.35 3.22
N ILE A 61 -12.92 37.42 4.37
CA ILE A 61 -12.62 36.56 5.53
C ILE A 61 -12.84 35.09 5.19
N ILE A 62 -13.96 34.77 4.50
CA ILE A 62 -14.27 33.40 4.09
C ILE A 62 -13.22 32.87 3.10
N ILE A 63 -12.82 33.69 2.11
CA ILE A 63 -11.80 33.30 1.12
C ILE A 63 -10.44 33.09 1.80
N ASP A 64 -10.04 33.97 2.72
CA ASP A 64 -8.77 33.84 3.44
C ASP A 64 -8.75 32.58 4.30
N GLN A 65 -9.84 32.31 5.01
CA GLN A 65 -10.00 31.11 5.83
C GLN A 65 -10.02 29.82 5.00
N LEU A 66 -10.64 29.85 3.83
CA LEU A 66 -10.63 28.73 2.88
C LEU A 66 -9.23 28.50 2.32
N SER A 67 -8.52 29.57 1.94
CA SER A 67 -7.15 29.48 1.43
C SER A 67 -6.19 28.90 2.46
N LYS A 68 -6.34 29.31 3.73
CA LYS A 68 -5.54 28.80 4.85
C LYS A 68 -5.83 27.33 5.12
N SER A 69 -7.10 26.92 5.03
CA SER A 69 -7.50 25.52 5.21
C SER A 69 -6.97 24.64 4.09
N ASN A 70 -7.01 25.10 2.83
CA ASN A 70 -6.44 24.39 1.68
C ASN A 70 -4.93 24.23 1.79
N ARG A 71 -4.20 25.28 2.22
CA ARG A 71 -2.76 25.18 2.47
C ARG A 71 -2.44 24.14 3.53
N LYS A 72 -3.15 24.18 4.66
CA LYS A 72 -2.99 23.20 5.73
C LYS A 72 -3.24 21.77 5.24
N LEU A 73 -4.30 21.56 4.48
CA LEU A 73 -4.62 20.24 3.92
C LEU A 73 -3.53 19.73 2.97
N SER A 74 -2.96 20.62 2.15
CA SER A 74 -1.82 20.29 1.27
C SER A 74 -0.58 19.89 2.08
N ASP A 75 -0.25 20.66 3.13
CA ASP A 75 0.88 20.37 4.01
C ASP A 75 0.70 19.02 4.74
N ASP A 76 -0.50 18.75 5.25
CA ASP A 76 -0.85 17.49 5.90
C ASP A 76 -0.72 16.31 4.92
N LEU A 77 -1.13 16.49 3.67
CA LEU A 77 -0.98 15.47 2.62
C LEU A 77 0.50 15.16 2.34
N ILE A 78 1.34 16.19 2.24
CA ILE A 78 2.79 16.02 2.05
C ILE A 78 3.42 15.30 3.24
N ALA A 79 3.03 15.66 4.47
CA ALA A 79 3.50 15.00 5.69
C ALA A 79 3.11 13.52 5.70
N ALA A 80 1.84 13.20 5.44
CA ALA A 80 1.35 11.83 5.35
C ALA A 80 2.09 11.02 4.27
N GLN A 81 2.36 11.62 3.11
CA GLN A 81 3.10 10.95 2.04
C GLN A 81 4.55 10.63 2.45
N ARG A 82 5.22 11.52 3.19
CA ARG A 82 6.56 11.28 3.74
C ARG A 82 6.55 10.13 4.74
N GLU A 83 5.61 10.11 5.68
CA GLU A 83 5.46 9.01 6.65
C GLU A 83 5.23 7.67 5.95
N LEU A 84 4.37 7.64 4.92
CA LEU A 84 4.08 6.45 4.14
C LEU A 84 5.33 5.93 3.40
N LYS A 85 6.16 6.85 2.87
CA LYS A 85 7.44 6.50 2.23
C LYS A 85 8.43 5.89 3.24
N VAL A 86 8.55 6.48 4.43
CA VAL A 86 9.39 5.96 5.51
C VAL A 86 8.90 4.59 5.97
N TYR A 87 7.60 4.43 6.22
CA TYR A 87 7.00 3.16 6.60
C TYR A 87 7.26 2.06 5.55
N LYS A 88 7.09 2.37 4.25
CA LYS A 88 7.41 1.43 3.17
C LYS A 88 8.88 1.02 3.17
N ALA A 89 9.79 1.96 3.38
CA ALA A 89 11.23 1.67 3.44
C ALA A 89 11.57 0.77 4.63
N VAL A 90 11.05 1.06 5.82
CA VAL A 90 11.24 0.25 7.03
C VAL A 90 10.66 -1.15 6.87
N LYS A 91 9.44 -1.25 6.31
CA LYS A 91 8.79 -2.53 6.03
C LYS A 91 9.62 -3.37 5.05
N SER A 92 10.15 -2.77 4.00
CA SER A 92 11.01 -3.46 3.03
C SER A 92 12.33 -3.91 3.67
N ALA A 93 12.97 -3.06 4.47
CA ALA A 93 14.20 -3.40 5.18
C ALA A 93 13.99 -4.59 6.15
N LYS A 94 12.88 -4.57 6.90
CA LYS A 94 12.48 -5.65 7.80
C LYS A 94 12.23 -6.96 7.06
N GLN A 95 11.55 -6.91 5.91
CA GLN A 95 11.32 -8.10 5.08
C GLN A 95 12.64 -8.69 4.56
N LYS A 96 13.56 -7.84 4.10
CA LYS A 96 14.89 -8.28 3.65
C LYS A 96 15.71 -8.89 4.79
N ALA A 97 15.65 -8.32 5.99
CA ALA A 97 16.33 -8.86 7.16
C ALA A 97 15.76 -10.21 7.59
N PHE A 98 14.43 -10.39 7.56
CA PHE A 98 13.82 -11.68 7.84
C PHE A 98 14.24 -12.75 6.83
N ALA A 99 14.31 -12.41 5.53
CA ALA A 99 14.76 -13.32 4.49
C ALA A 99 16.23 -13.77 4.65
N LYS A 100 17.08 -12.95 5.28
CA LYS A 100 18.44 -13.34 5.66
C LYS A 100 18.46 -14.23 6.91
N TYR A 101 17.64 -13.89 7.90
CA TYR A 101 17.53 -14.62 9.16
C TYR A 101 16.97 -16.04 8.98
N HIS A 102 15.98 -16.21 8.10
CA HIS A 102 15.30 -17.47 7.90
C HIS A 102 15.20 -17.80 6.42
N THR A 103 15.82 -18.91 6.04
CA THR A 103 15.61 -19.58 4.76
C THR A 103 14.77 -20.82 5.02
N ASP A 104 13.70 -21.00 4.24
CA ASP A 104 12.85 -22.17 4.34
C ASP A 104 13.68 -23.43 3.97
N SER A 105 13.48 -24.55 4.70
CA SER A 105 14.15 -25.82 4.37
C SER A 105 13.72 -26.31 2.99
N GLU A 106 14.58 -27.04 2.27
CA GLU A 106 14.26 -27.63 0.97
C GLU A 106 13.02 -28.54 1.05
N ASP A 107 12.86 -29.26 2.16
CA ASP A 107 11.69 -30.10 2.44
C ASP A 107 10.38 -29.29 2.50
N CYS A 108 10.44 -28.03 2.91
CA CYS A 108 9.28 -27.13 2.95
C CYS A 108 8.97 -26.46 1.61
N LEU A 109 9.76 -26.71 0.56
CA LEU A 109 9.49 -26.25 -0.81
C LEU A 109 8.48 -27.18 -1.52
N ILE A 110 8.43 -28.46 -1.14
CA ILE A 110 7.53 -29.45 -1.71
C ILE A 110 6.71 -30.09 -0.58
N PHE A 111 5.44 -29.71 -0.47
CA PHE A 111 4.57 -30.26 0.56
C PHE A 111 4.25 -31.72 0.27
N GLU A 112 4.65 -32.60 1.18
CA GLU A 112 4.33 -34.04 1.11
C GLU A 112 2.89 -34.35 1.55
N GLY A 113 2.20 -33.38 2.17
CA GLY A 113 0.81 -33.48 2.59
C GLY A 113 0.39 -32.31 3.49
N ASP A 114 -0.89 -32.25 3.86
CA ASP A 114 -1.45 -31.14 4.65
C ASP A 114 -0.78 -30.99 6.03
N ALA A 115 -0.45 -32.11 6.68
CA ALA A 115 0.25 -32.09 7.97
C ALA A 115 1.66 -31.49 7.84
N HIS A 116 2.38 -31.81 6.77
CA HIS A 116 3.71 -31.26 6.50
C HIS A 116 3.63 -29.76 6.17
N MET A 117 2.63 -29.35 5.39
CA MET A 117 2.37 -27.94 5.10
C MET A 117 2.16 -27.12 6.38
N VAL A 118 1.33 -27.62 7.30
CA VAL A 118 1.07 -26.96 8.59
C VAL A 118 2.35 -26.88 9.43
N GLU A 119 3.16 -27.93 9.48
CA GLU A 119 4.42 -27.91 10.24
C GLU A 119 5.41 -26.89 9.67
N CYS A 120 5.59 -26.85 8.34
CA CYS A 120 6.43 -25.84 7.69
C CYS A 120 5.96 -24.41 7.99
N GLN A 121 4.64 -24.16 7.95
CA GLN A 121 4.09 -22.86 8.33
C GLN A 121 4.33 -22.54 9.82
N ASN A 122 4.19 -23.54 10.70
CA ASN A 122 4.42 -23.37 12.13
C ASN A 122 5.89 -23.03 12.43
N VAL A 123 6.84 -23.68 11.77
CA VAL A 123 8.27 -23.40 11.88
C VAL A 123 8.55 -21.97 11.43
N LYS A 124 8.04 -21.57 10.26
CA LYS A 124 8.16 -20.20 9.74
C LYS A 124 7.57 -19.16 10.69
N MET A 125 6.43 -19.45 11.29
CA MET A 125 5.77 -18.58 12.27
C MET A 125 6.57 -18.46 13.57
N ARG A 126 7.21 -19.53 14.04
CA ARG A 126 8.14 -19.50 15.17
C ARG A 126 9.34 -18.61 14.86
N ALA A 127 10.01 -18.83 13.72
CA ALA A 127 11.14 -18.02 13.27
C ALA A 127 10.77 -16.53 13.15
N LYS A 128 9.58 -16.23 12.63
CA LYS A 128 9.08 -14.86 12.51
C LYS A 128 8.87 -14.18 13.87
N LYS A 129 8.31 -14.89 14.86
CA LYS A 129 8.12 -14.35 16.21
C LYS A 129 9.45 -14.03 16.89
N GLU A 130 10.43 -14.92 16.73
CA GLU A 130 11.76 -14.72 17.29
C GLU A 130 12.48 -13.54 16.62
N PHE A 131 12.44 -13.49 15.28
CA PHE A 131 12.97 -12.36 14.51
C PHE A 131 12.34 -11.04 14.96
N GLU A 132 11.02 -11.00 15.18
CA GLU A 132 10.33 -9.80 15.66
C GLU A 132 10.87 -9.34 17.03
N ARG A 133 11.10 -10.29 17.94
CA ARG A 133 11.67 -10.02 19.26
C ARG A 133 13.08 -9.41 19.14
N LEU A 134 13.93 -9.99 18.28
CA LEU A 134 15.28 -9.51 18.02
C LEU A 134 15.26 -8.12 17.37
N TRP A 135 14.40 -7.93 16.37
CA TRP A 135 14.22 -6.66 15.66
C TRP A 135 13.80 -5.52 16.61
N GLN A 136 12.87 -5.79 17.53
CA GLN A 136 12.41 -4.84 18.54
C GLN A 136 13.47 -4.55 19.61
N SER A 137 14.28 -5.55 19.99
CA SER A 137 15.37 -5.38 20.95
C SER A 137 16.57 -4.58 20.40
N GLY A 138 16.59 -4.26 19.11
CA GLY A 138 17.70 -3.56 18.45
C GLY A 138 18.87 -4.47 18.05
N GLN A 139 18.79 -5.77 18.34
CA GLN A 139 19.78 -6.75 17.92
C GLN A 139 19.56 -7.08 16.43
N ARG A 140 20.28 -6.34 15.56
CA ARG A 140 20.08 -6.34 14.09
C ARG A 140 21.14 -7.12 13.30
N SER A 141 21.89 -8.01 13.95
CA SER A 141 22.82 -8.91 13.26
C SER A 141 22.03 -10.09 12.67
N PHE A 142 21.72 -10.01 11.37
CA PHE A 142 21.02 -11.04 10.60
C PHE A 142 21.73 -11.28 9.26
#